data_AF-A0A7W7S340-F1
#
_entry.id   AF-A0A7W7S340-F1
#
_cell.length_a   1.000
_cell.length_b   1.000
_cell.length_c   1.000
_cell.angle_alpha   90.00
_cell.angle_beta   90.00
_cell.angle_gamma   90.00
#
_symmetry.space_group_name_H-M   'P 1'
#
loop_
_entity.id
_entity.type
_entity.pdbx_description
1 polymer ?
#
loop_
_entity_poly.entity_id
_entity_poly.type
_entity_poly.pdbx_seq_one_letter_code
_entity_poly.pdbx_strand_id
1 'polypeptide(L)'
;MFPHDAVLCDLDGVLRRFDHPAQADIEARYGLPLMETAFDPALIGPATLGMAKPDRRIYELAAERAGVAPERCLFVDDRLENVEAARALAMTGVHYRSVEDLAAVLG
;
A
#
# COMPACT_ATOMS: atom_id res chain seq x y z
N MET A 1 4.36 -23.06 5.33
CA MET A 1 5.40 -22.02 5.23
C MET A 1 4.98 -21.15 4.06
N PHE A 2 4.43 -19.97 4.35
CA PHE A 2 3.91 -19.11 3.29
C PHE A 2 5.08 -18.50 2.49
N PRO A 3 4.97 -18.33 1.17
CA PRO A 3 6.07 -17.86 0.33
C PRO A 3 6.46 -16.37 0.51
N HIS A 4 5.87 -15.67 1.47
CA HIS A 4 5.95 -14.21 1.57
C HIS A 4 5.90 -13.78 3.03
N ASP A 5 6.76 -12.82 3.34
CA ASP A 5 6.96 -12.31 4.70
C ASP A 5 6.20 -10.99 4.98
N ALA A 6 5.51 -10.39 3.99
CA ALA A 6 4.65 -9.20 4.18
C ALA A 6 3.68 -8.93 3.01
N VAL A 7 2.61 -8.16 3.27
CA VAL A 7 1.63 -7.63 2.29
C VAL A 7 1.32 -6.16 2.62
N LEU A 8 1.32 -5.27 1.62
CA LEU A 8 0.86 -3.87 1.73
C LEU A 8 -0.34 -3.63 0.79
N CYS A 9 -1.33 -2.85 1.25
CA CYS A 9 -2.56 -2.54 0.50
C CYS A 9 -2.95 -1.06 0.66
N ASP A 10 -3.23 -0.38 -0.45
CA ASP A 10 -3.72 1.00 -0.52
C ASP A 10 -4.84 1.07 -1.57
N LEU A 11 -6.10 1.20 -1.11
CA LEU A 11 -7.30 1.00 -1.93
C LEU A 11 -8.05 2.28 -2.35
N ASP A 12 -7.85 3.45 -1.72
CA ASP A 12 -8.99 4.41 -1.71
C ASP A 12 -8.73 5.88 -2.10
N GLY A 13 -7.51 6.35 -2.36
CA GLY A 13 -7.23 7.59 -3.12
C GLY A 13 -8.00 8.93 -2.88
N VAL A 14 -8.76 9.18 -1.79
CA VAL A 14 -9.61 10.40 -1.64
C VAL A 14 -9.56 11.06 -0.24
N LEU A 15 -9.62 12.41 -0.22
CA LEU A 15 -9.77 13.32 0.94
C LEU A 15 -11.01 13.00 1.80
N ARG A 16 -10.79 12.72 3.10
CA ARG A 16 -11.85 12.43 4.08
C ARG A 16 -12.09 13.60 5.02
N ARG A 17 -13.36 13.77 5.45
CA ARG A 17 -13.71 14.60 6.61
C ARG A 17 -13.57 13.73 7.85
N PHE A 18 -12.56 13.99 8.66
CA PHE A 18 -12.29 13.24 9.88
C PHE A 18 -13.30 13.64 10.96
N ASP A 19 -14.05 12.66 11.46
CA ASP A 19 -14.82 12.79 12.69
C ASP A 19 -13.86 12.57 13.87
N HIS A 20 -13.20 13.65 14.29
CA HIS A 20 -12.15 13.62 15.31
C HIS A 20 -12.62 13.04 16.65
N PRO A 21 -13.84 13.30 17.15
CA PRO A 21 -14.36 12.61 18.33
C PRO A 21 -14.42 11.09 18.19
N ALA A 22 -15.00 10.56 17.11
CA ALA A 22 -15.10 9.12 16.90
C ALA A 22 -13.73 8.45 16.72
N GLN A 23 -12.82 9.14 16.04
CA GLN A 23 -11.43 8.71 15.89
C GLN A 23 -10.72 8.67 17.26
N ALA A 24 -10.81 9.72 18.08
CA ALA A 24 -10.17 9.76 19.40
C ALA A 24 -10.67 8.64 20.34
N ASP A 25 -11.96 8.32 20.30
CA ASP A 25 -12.53 7.20 21.06
C ASP A 25 -11.93 5.84 20.64
N ILE A 26 -11.69 5.64 19.34
CA ILE A 26 -11.06 4.44 18.81
C ILE A 26 -9.58 4.38 19.22
N GLU A 27 -8.85 5.49 19.10
CA GLU A 27 -7.44 5.57 19.50
C GLU A 27 -7.29 5.24 21.00
N ALA A 28 -8.14 5.81 21.86
CA ALA A 28 -8.12 5.55 23.30
C ALA A 28 -8.52 4.11 23.65
N ARG A 29 -9.50 3.55 22.95
CA ARG A 29 -10.02 2.20 23.22
C ARG A 29 -9.02 1.11 22.84
N TYR A 30 -8.23 1.32 21.79
CA TYR A 30 -7.36 0.29 21.23
C TYR A 30 -5.86 0.63 21.29
N GLY A 31 -5.48 1.81 21.78
CA GLY A 31 -4.09 2.24 21.88
C GLY A 31 -3.43 2.46 20.52
N LEU A 32 -4.18 2.90 19.51
CA LEU A 32 -3.71 3.08 18.13
C LEU A 32 -3.51 4.58 17.85
N PRO A 33 -2.33 5.05 17.45
CA PRO A 33 -2.11 6.47 17.15
C PRO A 33 -2.45 6.75 15.68
N LEU A 34 -3.74 6.65 15.33
CA LEU A 34 -4.22 6.68 13.94
C LEU A 34 -3.84 7.97 13.22
N MET A 35 -3.97 9.14 13.86
CA MET A 35 -3.64 10.40 13.17
C MET A 35 -2.17 10.68 13.03
N GLU A 36 -1.39 10.33 14.06
CA GLU A 36 0.06 10.42 14.02
C GLU A 36 0.61 9.52 12.90
N THR A 37 0.05 8.32 12.76
CA THR A 37 0.42 7.38 11.69
C THR A 37 -0.02 7.88 10.32
N ALA A 38 -1.28 8.31 10.17
CA ALA A 38 -1.85 8.74 8.88
C ALA A 38 -1.17 10.00 8.33
N PHE A 39 -0.60 10.83 9.21
CA PHE A 39 0.11 12.04 8.82
C PHE A 39 1.60 12.03 9.16
N ASP A 40 2.20 10.84 9.33
CA ASP A 40 3.64 10.72 9.52
C ASP A 40 4.37 11.39 8.33
N PRO A 41 5.24 12.39 8.59
CA PRO A 41 5.99 13.09 7.54
C PRO A 41 6.81 12.15 6.63
N ALA A 42 7.26 11.01 7.13
CA ALA A 42 7.97 10.00 6.35
C ALA A 42 7.04 9.29 5.34
N LEU A 43 5.74 9.20 5.64
CA LEU A 43 4.71 8.62 4.76
C LEU A 43 4.09 9.68 3.83
N ILE A 44 3.94 10.92 4.30
CA ILE A 44 3.44 12.04 3.47
C ILE A 44 4.48 12.49 2.44
N GLY A 45 5.76 12.52 2.79
CA GLY A 45 6.83 13.11 1.97
C GLY A 45 6.87 12.62 0.51
N PRO A 46 6.79 11.31 0.24
CA PRO A 46 6.69 10.79 -1.13
C PRO A 46 5.44 11.27 -1.89
N ALA A 47 4.28 11.35 -1.22
CA ALA A 47 3.02 11.79 -1.81
C ALA A 47 3.00 13.31 -2.10
N THR A 48 3.59 14.14 -1.25
CA THR A 48 3.68 15.60 -1.45
C THR A 48 4.74 16.03 -2.47
N LEU A 49 5.68 15.15 -2.82
CA LEU A 49 6.69 15.38 -3.87
C LEU A 49 6.26 14.86 -5.26
N GLY A 50 5.01 14.45 -5.43
CA GLY A 50 4.44 14.00 -6.70
C GLY A 50 4.85 12.59 -7.12
N MET A 51 5.39 11.78 -6.20
CA MET A 51 5.66 10.37 -6.44
C MET A 51 4.48 9.55 -5.89
N ALA A 52 3.52 9.27 -6.78
CA ALA A 52 2.36 8.44 -6.49
C ALA A 52 2.18 7.42 -7.61
N LYS A 53 1.53 6.30 -7.32
CA LYS A 53 1.15 5.31 -8.35
C LYS A 53 0.31 6.01 -9.44
N PRO A 54 0.52 5.69 -10.74
CA PRO A 54 1.36 4.63 -11.29
C PRO A 54 2.81 5.03 -11.63
N ASP A 55 3.38 6.08 -11.02
CA ASP A 55 4.77 6.48 -11.25
C ASP A 55 5.74 5.36 -10.81
N ARG A 56 6.55 4.86 -11.75
CA ARG A 56 7.56 3.81 -11.54
C ARG A 56 8.42 4.04 -10.28
N ARG A 57 8.77 5.29 -9.97
CA ARG A 57 9.66 5.65 -8.87
C ARG A 57 9.14 5.22 -7.50
N ILE A 58 7.81 5.15 -7.31
CA ILE A 58 7.24 4.72 -6.02
C ILE A 58 7.47 3.24 -5.76
N TYR A 59 7.38 2.41 -6.81
CA TYR A 59 7.58 0.97 -6.74
C TYR A 59 9.06 0.62 -6.53
N GLU A 60 9.96 1.33 -7.23
CA GLU A 60 11.40 1.17 -7.06
C GLU A 60 11.85 1.54 -5.66
N LEU A 61 11.38 2.69 -5.16
CA LEU A 61 11.65 3.12 -3.78
C LEU A 61 11.09 2.12 -2.76
N ALA A 62 9.89 1.58 -3.00
CA ALA A 62 9.31 0.58 -2.11
C ALA A 62 10.14 -0.72 -2.07
N ALA A 63 10.58 -1.20 -3.23
CA ALA A 63 11.45 -2.38 -3.35
C ALA A 63 12.82 -2.14 -2.68
N GLU A 64 13.43 -0.98 -2.91
CA GLU A 64 14.69 -0.56 -2.28
C GLU A 64 14.57 -0.53 -0.75
N ARG A 65 13.53 0.10 -0.22
CA ARG A 65 13.28 0.21 1.22
C ARG A 65 12.99 -1.14 1.88
N ALA A 66 12.35 -2.05 1.16
CA ALA A 66 12.17 -3.42 1.59
C ALA A 66 13.47 -4.25 1.53
N GLY A 67 14.49 -3.78 0.80
CA GLY A 67 15.73 -4.53 0.55
C GLY A 67 15.50 -5.75 -0.35
N VAL A 68 14.46 -5.72 -1.19
CA VAL A 68 14.00 -6.84 -2.01
C VAL A 68 14.00 -6.43 -3.49
N ALA A 69 14.45 -7.31 -4.37
CA ALA A 69 14.40 -7.07 -5.81
C ALA A 69 12.94 -7.03 -6.31
N PRO A 70 12.56 -6.17 -7.28
CA PRO A 70 11.19 -6.07 -7.77
C PRO A 70 10.55 -7.40 -8.18
N GLU A 71 11.31 -8.33 -8.78
CA GLU A 71 10.84 -9.65 -9.21
C GLU A 71 10.39 -10.55 -8.04
N ARG A 72 10.77 -10.15 -6.82
CA ARG A 72 10.43 -10.82 -5.56
C ARG A 72 9.35 -10.08 -4.78
N CYS A 73 8.78 -9.01 -5.33
CA CYS A 73 7.69 -8.25 -4.74
C CYS A 73 6.33 -8.70 -5.29
N LEU A 74 5.35 -8.86 -4.38
CA LEU A 74 3.92 -8.94 -4.70
C LEU A 74 3.31 -7.56 -4.49
N PHE A 75 2.68 -7.02 -5.53
CA PHE A 75 1.96 -5.75 -5.50
C PHE A 75 0.46 -6.00 -5.73
N VAL A 76 -0.38 -5.48 -4.84
CA VAL A 76 -1.84 -5.68 -4.85
C VAL A 76 -2.51 -4.32 -4.83
N ASP A 77 -3.42 -4.08 -5.78
CA ASP A 77 -4.11 -2.79 -5.93
C ASP A 77 -5.45 -2.99 -6.65
N ASP A 78 -6.46 -2.18 -6.32
CA ASP A 78 -7.78 -2.21 -6.97
C ASP A 78 -7.81 -1.43 -8.29
N ARG A 79 -6.77 -0.66 -8.59
CA ARG A 79 -6.65 0.06 -9.86
C ARG A 79 -5.71 -0.68 -10.78
N LEU A 80 -6.26 -1.19 -11.88
CA LEU A 80 -5.49 -1.93 -12.89
C LEU A 80 -4.25 -1.16 -13.39
N GLU A 81 -4.34 0.16 -13.57
CA GLU A 81 -3.21 1.01 -14.01
C GLU A 81 -1.99 0.92 -13.07
N ASN A 82 -2.22 0.80 -11.76
CA ASN A 82 -1.17 0.67 -10.77
C ASN A 82 -0.54 -0.73 -10.82
N VAL A 83 -1.37 -1.74 -11.04
CA VAL A 83 -0.94 -3.13 -11.16
C VAL A 83 -0.07 -3.33 -12.40
N GLU A 84 -0.46 -2.71 -13.52
CA GLU A 84 0.31 -2.77 -14.76
C GLU A 84 1.67 -2.07 -14.62
N ALA A 85 1.73 -0.93 -13.92
CA ALA A 85 2.99 -0.25 -13.63
C ALA A 85 3.93 -1.11 -12.77
N ALA A 86 3.41 -1.83 -11.77
CA ALA A 86 4.19 -2.78 -10.98
C ALA A 86 4.67 -3.98 -11.82
N ARG A 87 3.81 -4.53 -12.68
CA ARG A 87 4.17 -5.64 -13.59
C ARG A 87 5.24 -5.23 -14.60
N ALA A 88 5.24 -3.96 -15.04
CA ALA A 88 6.29 -3.43 -15.91
C ALA A 88 7.68 -3.40 -15.23
N LEU A 89 7.73 -3.48 -13.90
CA LEU A 89 8.92 -3.66 -13.09
C LEU A 89 9.18 -5.13 -12.70
N ALA A 90 8.52 -6.08 -13.38
CA ALA A 90 8.59 -7.51 -13.11
C ALA A 90 8.09 -7.94 -11.72
N MET A 91 7.39 -7.06 -10.98
CA MET A 91 6.67 -7.46 -9.78
C MET A 91 5.50 -8.41 -10.13
N THR A 92 5.13 -9.28 -9.19
CA THR A 92 3.86 -10.00 -9.29
C THR A 92 2.74 -9.02 -8.95
N GLY A 93 1.98 -8.56 -9.94
CA GLY A 93 0.86 -7.64 -9.73
C GLY A 93 -0.49 -8.35 -9.67
N VAL A 94 -1.32 -8.05 -8.66
CA VAL A 94 -2.71 -8.54 -8.51
C VAL A 94 -3.68 -7.37 -8.56
N HIS A 95 -4.62 -7.43 -9.51
CA HIS A 95 -5.76 -6.52 -9.55
C HIS A 95 -6.83 -7.06 -8.62
N TYR A 96 -6.94 -6.44 -7.45
CA TYR A 96 -7.81 -6.89 -6.38
C TYR A 96 -9.26 -6.46 -6.62
N ARG A 97 -10.14 -7.43 -6.84
CA ARG A 97 -11.58 -7.24 -6.97
C ARG A 97 -12.33 -8.03 -5.90
N SER A 98 -11.75 -9.14 -5.44
CA SER A 98 -12.25 -9.94 -4.34
C SER A 98 -11.15 -10.78 -3.67
N VAL A 99 -11.49 -11.42 -2.55
CA VAL A 99 -10.54 -12.24 -1.76
C VAL A 99 -9.97 -13.40 -2.59
N GLU A 100 -10.75 -13.91 -3.55
CA GLU A 100 -10.34 -14.98 -4.46
C GLU A 100 -9.13 -14.58 -5.32
N ASP A 101 -8.98 -13.29 -5.67
CA ASP A 101 -7.82 -12.80 -6.44
C ASP A 101 -6.50 -12.94 -5.64
N LEU A 102 -6.56 -12.79 -4.31
CA LEU A 102 -5.42 -12.99 -3.43
C LEU A 102 -5.14 -14.48 -3.19
N ALA A 103 -6.20 -15.26 -2.95
CA ALA A 103 -6.07 -16.70 -2.72
C ALA A 103 -5.34 -17.41 -3.88
N ALA A 104 -5.59 -16.98 -5.12
CA ALA A 104 -4.94 -17.53 -6.31
C ALA A 104 -3.41 -17.33 -6.34
N VAL A 105 -2.88 -16.33 -5.64
CA VAL A 105 -1.44 -15.97 -5.67
C VAL A 105 -0.71 -16.38 -4.40
N LEU A 106 -1.42 -16.47 -3.26
CA LEU A 106 -0.81 -16.78 -1.97
C LEU A 106 -0.68 -18.27 -1.65
N GLY A 107 -1.50 -19.14 -2.28
CA GLY A 107 -1.53 -20.59 -2.04
C GLY A 107 -2.36 -21.00 -0.84
#